data_AF-A0A9J7AKK1-F1
#
_entry.id   AF-A0A9J7AKK1-F1
#
_cell.length_a   1.000
_cell.length_b   1.000
_cell.length_c   1.000
_cell.angle_alpha   90.00
_cell.angle_beta   90.00
_cell.angle_gamma   90.00
#
_symmetry.space_group_name_H-M   'P 1'
#
loop_
_entity.id
_entity.type
_entity.pdbx_description
1 polymer ?
#
loop_
_entity_poly.entity_id
_entity_poly.type
_entity_poly.pdbx_seq_one_letter_code
_entity_poly.pdbx_strand_id
1 'polypeptide(L)'
;MKNMNSPWLIRLNRVDCITLLSVPLTLLAISEVLQQHIMSALGLLYLAMTADALDGMLARRWNLTRNFGRYLDGFMDVLIYLLTPALILMQWGFTGWWMIPLVLMVGCGCIRLSVFNETGNLGEGEANKANSEEAKPEEEAKPSETSVDGLAYQGMPVFWSLFIIAPLLWLNTLGVLPTIATKVLLAVSLTVFSYLMVRKARFFKFSSLRQILALTLGGFLLWTLGSENDGLAKALLTAFYLQIPVVIGGVLHMVVVSRDYLPGLAKPIWKTAFGANKTWRGFVVVPALTAAGALVLLPFEWLLGDRSPFAGYSLLLAGAIAGLGYMLGELPNSLVKRRMGIGAGELPEQGKVITIAVDQLDSAIGVAAAYSIYLGISSDVALWYIISFPLTALIVKDWLHKNALKQSAV
;
A
#
# COMPACT_ATOMS: atom_id res chain seq x y z
N MET A 1 12.61 -18.51 -25.04
CA MET A 1 13.34 -19.75 -24.68
C MET A 1 13.24 -19.96 -23.18
N LYS A 2 12.64 -21.08 -22.73
CA LYS A 2 12.64 -21.46 -21.30
C LYS A 2 14.08 -21.81 -20.93
N ASN A 3 14.64 -21.11 -19.95
CA ASN A 3 15.97 -21.41 -19.43
C ASN A 3 15.86 -22.72 -18.61
N MET A 4 16.09 -23.87 -19.26
CA MET A 4 15.96 -25.21 -18.66
C MET A 4 16.94 -25.47 -17.50
N ASN A 5 17.89 -24.55 -17.26
CA ASN A 5 18.88 -24.64 -16.19
C ASN A 5 18.54 -23.79 -14.95
N SER A 6 17.34 -23.21 -14.87
CA SER A 6 16.93 -22.50 -13.65
C SER A 6 16.37 -23.49 -12.62
N PRO A 7 16.83 -23.49 -11.35
CA PRO A 7 16.24 -24.33 -10.31
C PRO A 7 14.84 -23.86 -9.88
N TRP A 8 14.36 -22.74 -10.41
CA TRP A 8 13.10 -22.09 -10.01
C TRP A 8 11.96 -22.42 -10.98
N LEU A 9 10.78 -22.72 -10.44
CA LEU A 9 9.56 -22.99 -11.22
C LEU A 9 9.21 -21.84 -12.18
N ILE A 10 9.36 -20.60 -11.71
CA ILE A 10 9.13 -19.39 -12.49
C ILE A 10 9.96 -18.23 -11.95
N ARG A 11 10.38 -17.33 -12.85
CA ARG A 11 10.99 -16.06 -12.46
C ARG A 11 9.90 -14.98 -12.40
N LEU A 12 9.70 -14.42 -11.21
CA LEU A 12 8.75 -13.32 -11.00
C LEU A 12 9.33 -11.99 -11.52
N ASN A 13 8.49 -11.20 -12.17
CA ASN A 13 8.80 -9.83 -12.52
C ASN A 13 8.33 -8.87 -11.40
N ARG A 14 8.59 -7.57 -11.56
CA ARG A 14 8.26 -6.57 -10.54
C ARG A 14 6.75 -6.45 -10.28
N VAL A 15 5.92 -6.67 -11.31
CA VAL A 15 4.46 -6.58 -11.21
C VAL A 15 3.92 -7.78 -10.46
N ASP A 16 4.42 -9.00 -10.74
CA ASP A 16 4.03 -10.20 -9.99
C ASP A 16 4.35 -10.03 -8.50
N CYS A 17 5.47 -9.37 -8.16
CA CYS A 17 5.78 -9.05 -6.77
C CYS A 17 4.78 -8.06 -6.16
N ILE A 18 4.27 -7.08 -6.91
CA ILE A 18 3.23 -6.15 -6.44
C ILE A 18 1.92 -6.91 -6.20
N THR A 19 1.52 -7.79 -7.11
CA THR A 19 0.37 -8.68 -6.92
C THR A 19 0.52 -9.50 -5.63
N LEU A 20 1.71 -10.06 -5.39
CA LEU A 20 1.98 -10.83 -4.17
C LEU A 20 2.03 -10.00 -2.89
N LEU A 21 2.14 -8.66 -2.95
CA LEU A 21 1.98 -7.80 -1.76
C LEU A 21 0.55 -7.85 -1.21
N SER A 22 -0.44 -8.22 -2.02
CA SER A 22 -1.81 -8.42 -1.56
C SER A 22 -1.95 -9.62 -0.61
N VAL A 23 -1.07 -10.63 -0.70
CA VAL A 23 -1.12 -11.83 0.13
C VAL A 23 -0.96 -11.49 1.62
N PRO A 24 0.14 -10.84 2.08
CA PRO A 24 0.27 -10.49 3.48
C PRO A 24 -0.84 -9.54 3.94
N LEU A 25 -1.25 -8.58 3.12
CA LEU A 25 -2.36 -7.67 3.45
C LEU A 25 -3.67 -8.41 3.69
N THR A 26 -3.99 -9.39 2.84
CA THR A 26 -5.18 -10.21 2.95
C THR A 26 -5.11 -11.15 4.16
N LEU A 27 -3.95 -11.74 4.44
CA LEU A 27 -3.75 -12.57 5.64
C LEU A 27 -3.91 -11.76 6.93
N LEU A 28 -3.38 -10.53 6.98
CA LEU A 28 -3.57 -9.63 8.10
C LEU A 28 -5.04 -9.23 8.24
N ALA A 29 -5.74 -8.97 7.13
CA ALA A 29 -7.18 -8.73 7.16
C ALA A 29 -7.94 -9.92 7.73
N ILE A 30 -7.65 -11.16 7.29
CA ILE A 30 -8.24 -12.38 7.86
C ILE A 30 -7.93 -12.51 9.35
N SER A 31 -6.70 -12.21 9.78
CA SER A 31 -6.35 -12.20 11.21
C SER A 31 -7.23 -11.25 12.02
N GLU A 32 -7.47 -10.03 11.51
CA GLU A 32 -8.37 -9.06 12.14
C GLU A 32 -9.83 -9.54 12.14
N VAL A 33 -10.28 -10.26 11.09
CA VAL A 33 -11.60 -10.92 11.10
C VAL A 33 -11.69 -11.90 12.27
N LEU A 34 -10.70 -12.78 12.44
CA LEU A 34 -10.71 -13.78 13.51
C LEU A 34 -10.69 -13.14 14.91
N GLN A 35 -10.13 -11.94 15.04
CA GLN A 35 -10.12 -11.14 16.27
C GLN A 35 -11.38 -10.26 16.43
N GLN A 36 -12.37 -10.37 15.53
CA GLN A 36 -13.60 -9.57 15.51
C GLN A 36 -13.38 -8.07 15.24
N HIS A 37 -12.20 -7.67 14.76
CA HIS A 37 -11.87 -6.30 14.38
C HIS A 37 -12.32 -6.01 12.93
N ILE A 38 -13.63 -6.10 12.69
CA ILE A 38 -14.22 -6.05 11.34
C ILE A 38 -13.83 -4.77 10.57
N MET A 39 -13.85 -3.60 11.21
CA MET A 39 -13.51 -2.33 10.54
C MET A 39 -12.03 -2.26 10.15
N SER A 40 -11.14 -2.77 10.99
CA SER A 40 -9.72 -2.91 10.68
C SER A 40 -9.48 -3.90 9.53
N ALA A 41 -10.20 -5.04 9.52
CA ALA A 41 -10.16 -5.99 8.41
C ALA A 41 -10.61 -5.38 7.08
N LEU A 42 -11.71 -4.61 7.09
CA LEU A 42 -12.18 -3.86 5.92
C LEU A 42 -11.15 -2.84 5.45
N GLY A 43 -10.52 -2.10 6.37
CA GLY A 43 -9.41 -1.20 6.04
C GLY A 43 -8.29 -1.92 5.29
N LEU A 44 -7.79 -3.03 5.85
CA LEU A 44 -6.71 -3.82 5.23
C LEU A 44 -7.11 -4.41 3.87
N LEU A 45 -8.37 -4.80 3.66
CA LEU A 45 -8.86 -5.25 2.35
C LEU A 45 -8.88 -4.13 1.31
N TYR A 46 -9.28 -2.92 1.68
CA TYR A 46 -9.20 -1.77 0.78
C TYR A 46 -7.74 -1.41 0.44
N LEU A 47 -6.81 -1.64 1.37
CA LEU A 47 -5.38 -1.52 1.09
C LEU A 47 -4.87 -2.64 0.17
N ALA A 48 -5.31 -3.90 0.36
CA ALA A 48 -5.00 -5.01 -0.53
C ALA A 48 -5.52 -4.76 -1.96
N MET A 49 -6.74 -4.26 -2.08
CA MET A 49 -7.35 -3.81 -3.33
C MET A 49 -6.53 -2.70 -4.02
N THR A 50 -5.83 -1.86 -3.26
CA THR A 50 -4.93 -0.86 -3.85
C THR A 50 -3.73 -1.52 -4.53
N ALA A 51 -3.13 -2.56 -3.91
CA ALA A 51 -2.00 -3.28 -4.50
C ALA A 51 -2.41 -4.01 -5.79
N ASP A 52 -3.56 -4.68 -5.76
CA ASP A 52 -4.21 -5.37 -6.88
C ASP A 52 -4.47 -4.41 -8.06
N ALA A 53 -5.12 -3.28 -7.79
CA ALA A 53 -5.36 -2.25 -8.81
C ALA A 53 -4.05 -1.70 -9.42
N LEU A 54 -3.00 -1.53 -8.61
CA LEU A 54 -1.71 -1.03 -9.07
C LEU A 54 -1.01 -2.03 -9.98
N ASP A 55 -1.07 -3.33 -9.70
CA ASP A 55 -0.41 -4.33 -10.52
C ASP A 55 -0.96 -4.36 -11.95
N GLY A 56 -2.30 -4.33 -12.13
CA GLY A 56 -2.92 -4.45 -13.43
C GLY A 56 -2.66 -3.22 -14.29
N MET A 57 -2.52 -2.05 -13.66
CA MET A 57 -2.14 -0.81 -14.35
C MET A 57 -0.65 -0.76 -14.69
N LEU A 58 0.22 -1.17 -13.77
CA LEU A 58 1.67 -1.19 -13.99
C LEU A 58 2.09 -2.28 -14.98
N ALA A 59 1.40 -3.42 -15.01
CA ALA A 59 1.57 -4.47 -16.01
C ALA A 59 1.45 -3.91 -17.43
N ARG A 60 0.39 -3.14 -17.68
CA ARG A 60 0.13 -2.51 -18.98
C ARG A 60 1.13 -1.40 -19.27
N ARG A 61 1.36 -0.52 -18.29
CA ARG A 61 2.27 0.63 -18.45
C ARG A 61 3.71 0.20 -18.74
N TRP A 62 4.16 -0.92 -18.18
CA TRP A 62 5.51 -1.44 -18.37
C TRP A 62 5.61 -2.55 -19.42
N ASN A 63 4.52 -2.85 -20.16
CA ASN A 63 4.46 -3.93 -21.13
C ASN A 63 4.92 -5.29 -20.55
N LEU A 64 4.54 -5.57 -19.30
CA LEU A 64 4.86 -6.79 -18.55
C LEU A 64 3.66 -7.76 -18.45
N THR A 65 2.61 -7.54 -19.24
CA THR A 65 1.41 -8.39 -19.29
C THR A 65 1.74 -9.80 -19.79
N ARG A 66 1.30 -10.82 -19.05
CA ARG A 66 1.53 -12.23 -19.40
C ARG A 66 0.44 -13.13 -18.81
N ASN A 67 0.23 -14.30 -19.42
CA ASN A 67 -0.80 -15.25 -18.98
C ASN A 67 -0.66 -15.65 -17.51
N PHE A 68 0.55 -15.95 -17.03
CA PHE A 68 0.77 -16.25 -15.62
C PHE A 68 0.34 -15.12 -14.69
N GLY A 69 0.61 -13.86 -15.04
CA GLY A 69 0.20 -12.72 -14.23
C GLY A 69 -1.31 -12.65 -14.10
N ARG A 70 -2.04 -12.93 -15.20
CA ARG A 70 -3.51 -13.04 -15.19
C ARG A 70 -4.01 -14.19 -14.30
N TYR A 71 -3.35 -15.35 -14.32
CA TYR A 71 -3.70 -16.44 -13.41
C TYR A 71 -3.43 -16.08 -11.95
N LEU A 72 -2.29 -15.43 -11.66
CA LEU A 72 -1.94 -14.99 -10.32
C LEU A 72 -2.95 -13.97 -9.77
N ASP A 73 -3.30 -12.98 -10.58
CA ASP A 73 -4.36 -11.98 -10.34
C ASP A 73 -5.69 -12.67 -10.00
N GLY A 74 -6.12 -13.63 -10.82
CA GLY A 74 -7.33 -14.42 -10.55
C GLY A 74 -7.32 -15.19 -9.22
N PHE A 75 -6.16 -15.68 -8.75
CA PHE A 75 -6.07 -16.28 -7.41
C PHE A 75 -6.17 -15.24 -6.29
N MET A 76 -5.56 -14.06 -6.47
CA MET A 76 -5.63 -12.98 -5.49
C MET A 76 -7.05 -12.41 -5.41
N ASP A 77 -7.71 -12.25 -6.55
CA ASP A 77 -9.11 -11.84 -6.67
C ASP A 77 -10.06 -12.70 -5.81
N VAL A 78 -9.87 -14.03 -5.83
CA VAL A 78 -10.66 -14.95 -4.99
C VAL A 78 -10.42 -14.68 -3.50
N LEU A 79 -9.16 -14.47 -3.09
CA LEU A 79 -8.83 -14.24 -1.68
C LEU A 79 -9.34 -12.88 -1.18
N ILE A 80 -9.09 -11.81 -1.95
CA ILE A 80 -9.40 -10.43 -1.58
C ILE A 80 -10.90 -10.16 -1.64
N TYR A 81 -11.57 -10.60 -2.72
CA TYR A 81 -12.92 -10.14 -3.04
C TYR A 81 -14.02 -11.18 -2.83
N LEU A 82 -13.68 -12.47 -2.69
CA LEU A 82 -14.70 -13.51 -2.46
C LEU A 82 -14.57 -14.11 -1.06
N LEU A 83 -13.40 -14.65 -0.72
CA LEU A 83 -13.20 -15.40 0.51
C LEU A 83 -13.18 -14.50 1.75
N THR A 84 -12.32 -13.47 1.77
CA THR A 84 -12.21 -12.61 2.95
C THR A 84 -13.49 -11.83 3.26
N PRO A 85 -14.21 -11.26 2.26
CA PRO A 85 -15.50 -10.63 2.52
C PRO A 85 -16.57 -11.61 3.02
N ALA A 86 -16.56 -12.86 2.54
CA ALA A 86 -17.43 -13.90 3.10
C ALA A 86 -17.08 -14.20 4.57
N LEU A 87 -15.79 -14.29 4.92
CA LEU A 87 -15.34 -14.46 6.31
C LEU A 87 -15.75 -13.29 7.20
N ILE A 88 -15.64 -12.05 6.71
CA ILE A 88 -16.13 -10.84 7.42
C ILE A 88 -17.61 -10.99 7.75
N LEU A 89 -18.44 -11.37 6.78
CA LEU A 89 -19.88 -11.53 6.98
C LEU A 89 -20.19 -12.70 7.91
N MET A 90 -19.50 -13.83 7.78
CA MET A 90 -19.65 -14.96 8.69
C MET A 90 -19.33 -14.56 10.14
N GLN A 91 -18.22 -13.85 10.35
CA GLN A 91 -17.83 -13.36 11.67
C GLN A 91 -18.82 -12.34 12.23
N TRP A 92 -19.38 -11.47 11.38
CA TRP A 92 -20.41 -10.51 11.75
C TRP A 92 -21.77 -11.18 12.12
N GLY A 93 -21.93 -12.48 11.84
CA GLY A 93 -23.12 -13.25 12.19
C GLY A 93 -24.04 -13.57 11.00
N PHE A 94 -23.54 -13.51 9.77
CA PHE A 94 -24.23 -13.96 8.55
C PHE A 94 -24.14 -15.49 8.40
N THR A 95 -24.69 -16.21 9.37
CA THR A 95 -24.57 -17.67 9.53
C THR A 95 -25.89 -18.42 9.24
N GLY A 96 -25.84 -19.74 9.13
CA GLY A 96 -27.01 -20.57 8.83
C GLY A 96 -27.53 -20.32 7.41
N TRP A 97 -28.84 -20.14 7.25
CA TRP A 97 -29.46 -19.90 5.93
C TRP A 97 -28.94 -18.63 5.24
N TRP A 98 -28.47 -17.65 6.01
CA TRP A 98 -27.83 -16.45 5.47
C TRP A 98 -26.58 -16.79 4.65
N MET A 99 -25.95 -17.95 4.82
CA MET A 99 -24.77 -18.32 4.03
C MET A 99 -25.07 -18.62 2.56
N ILE A 100 -26.33 -18.84 2.16
CA ILE A 100 -26.67 -19.16 0.76
C ILE A 100 -26.17 -18.08 -0.22
N PRO A 101 -26.47 -16.78 -0.03
CA PRO A 101 -25.88 -15.71 -0.84
C PRO A 101 -24.35 -15.69 -0.86
N LEU A 102 -23.66 -16.10 0.21
CA LEU A 102 -22.20 -16.18 0.22
C LEU A 102 -21.68 -17.31 -0.68
N VAL A 103 -22.31 -18.48 -0.61
CA VAL A 103 -21.99 -19.62 -1.47
C VAL A 103 -22.20 -19.25 -2.94
N LEU A 104 -23.31 -18.56 -3.25
CA LEU A 104 -23.57 -18.04 -4.59
C LEU A 104 -22.51 -17.03 -5.02
N MET A 105 -22.14 -16.09 -4.15
CA MET A 105 -21.13 -15.07 -4.47
C MET A 105 -19.78 -15.72 -4.80
N VAL A 106 -19.31 -16.63 -3.94
CA VAL A 106 -18.04 -17.32 -4.16
C VAL A 106 -18.09 -18.19 -5.42
N GLY A 107 -19.15 -18.99 -5.59
CA GLY A 107 -19.30 -19.88 -6.74
C GLY A 107 -19.38 -19.13 -8.07
N CYS A 108 -20.25 -18.13 -8.17
CA CYS A 108 -20.38 -17.29 -9.36
C CYS A 108 -19.12 -16.46 -9.63
N GLY A 109 -18.44 -15.98 -8.58
CA GLY A 109 -17.17 -15.29 -8.69
C GLY A 109 -16.07 -16.16 -9.29
N CYS A 110 -15.91 -17.41 -8.80
CA CYS A 110 -14.96 -18.37 -9.37
C CYS A 110 -15.23 -18.68 -10.85
N ILE A 111 -16.50 -18.79 -11.25
CA ILE A 111 -16.90 -18.97 -12.66
C ILE A 111 -16.50 -17.74 -13.48
N ARG A 112 -16.85 -16.53 -13.02
CA ARG A 112 -16.54 -15.28 -13.70
C ARG A 112 -15.04 -15.08 -13.87
N LEU A 113 -14.25 -15.38 -12.85
CA LEU A 113 -12.78 -15.29 -12.90
C LEU A 113 -12.17 -16.33 -13.84
N SER A 114 -12.71 -17.55 -13.87
CA SER A 114 -12.29 -18.57 -14.83
C SER A 114 -12.53 -18.14 -16.27
N VAL A 115 -13.72 -17.59 -16.56
CA VAL A 115 -14.05 -17.04 -17.89
C VAL A 115 -13.15 -15.85 -18.24
N PHE A 116 -12.86 -14.98 -17.28
CA PHE A 116 -11.96 -13.84 -17.48
C PHE A 116 -10.52 -14.28 -17.79
N ASN A 117 -10.02 -15.33 -17.14
CA ASN A 117 -8.70 -15.88 -17.40
C ASN A 117 -8.57 -16.40 -18.84
N GLU A 118 -9.62 -17.03 -19.36
CA GLU A 118 -9.68 -17.54 -20.73
C GLU A 118 -9.87 -16.42 -21.78
N THR A 119 -10.85 -15.54 -21.57
CA THR A 119 -11.31 -14.59 -22.61
C THR A 119 -10.71 -13.18 -22.53
N GLY A 120 -10.21 -12.75 -21.37
CA GLY A 120 -9.70 -11.39 -21.15
C GLY A 120 -10.80 -10.31 -21.13
N ASN A 121 -10.42 -9.04 -21.34
CA ASN A 121 -11.38 -7.93 -21.39
C ASN A 121 -12.09 -7.83 -22.76
N LEU A 122 -13.34 -7.37 -22.77
CA LEU A 122 -14.01 -6.99 -24.01
C LEU A 122 -13.27 -5.81 -24.67
N GLY A 123 -12.95 -5.96 -25.96
CA GLY A 123 -12.19 -4.98 -26.76
C GLY A 123 -10.67 -5.28 -26.88
N GLU A 124 -10.07 -6.09 -26.01
CA GLU A 124 -8.67 -6.54 -26.18
C GLU A 124 -8.54 -7.63 -27.26
N GLY A 125 -9.59 -8.44 -27.46
CA GLY A 125 -9.63 -9.52 -28.45
C GLY A 125 -9.72 -9.05 -29.92
N GLU A 126 -10.32 -7.88 -30.18
CA GLU A 126 -10.45 -7.31 -31.53
C GLU A 126 -9.13 -6.65 -31.98
N ALA A 127 -8.41 -5.98 -31.08
CA ALA A 127 -7.09 -5.41 -31.37
C ALA A 127 -6.03 -6.50 -31.65
N ASN A 128 -6.10 -7.64 -30.96
CA ASN A 128 -5.21 -8.77 -31.23
C ASN A 128 -5.56 -9.52 -32.51
N LYS A 129 -6.85 -9.58 -32.91
CA LYS A 129 -7.27 -10.16 -34.19
C LYS A 129 -6.92 -9.27 -35.38
N ALA A 130 -7.12 -7.95 -35.26
CA ALA A 130 -6.75 -6.98 -36.29
C ALA A 130 -5.23 -7.01 -36.61
N ASN A 131 -4.38 -7.20 -35.60
CA ASN A 131 -2.93 -7.36 -35.78
C ASN A 131 -2.52 -8.72 -36.39
N SER A 132 -3.41 -9.71 -36.41
CA SER A 132 -3.14 -11.04 -36.98
C SER A 132 -3.76 -11.26 -38.37
N GLU A 133 -4.73 -10.42 -38.77
CA GLU A 133 -5.49 -10.55 -40.02
C GLU A 133 -5.04 -9.57 -41.13
N GLU A 134 -3.99 -8.75 -40.92
CA GLU A 134 -3.39 -7.87 -41.94
C GLU A 134 -2.68 -8.59 -43.12
N ALA A 135 -2.95 -9.88 -43.32
CA ALA A 135 -2.47 -10.65 -44.46
C ALA A 135 -3.63 -11.32 -45.22
N LYS A 136 -4.53 -10.53 -45.82
CA LYS A 136 -5.25 -10.84 -47.08
C LYS A 136 -6.12 -9.65 -47.55
N PRO A 137 -6.19 -9.36 -48.87
CA PRO A 137 -6.99 -8.25 -49.38
C PRO A 137 -8.44 -8.65 -49.70
N GLU A 138 -9.32 -7.70 -49.40
CA GLU A 138 -10.62 -7.37 -50.02
C GLU A 138 -11.79 -8.37 -49.95
N GLU A 139 -12.77 -8.03 -49.12
CA GLU A 139 -14.18 -7.93 -49.56
C GLU A 139 -14.94 -6.92 -48.66
N GLU A 140 -15.76 -6.09 -49.30
CA GLU A 140 -16.41 -4.89 -48.75
C GLU A 140 -17.28 -5.15 -47.51
N ALA A 141 -16.84 -4.67 -46.34
CA ALA A 141 -17.70 -4.51 -45.17
C ALA A 141 -18.20 -3.07 -45.07
N LYS A 142 -19.53 -2.88 -45.11
CA LYS A 142 -20.17 -1.60 -44.75
C LYS A 142 -19.70 -1.17 -43.35
N PRO A 143 -19.45 0.13 -43.11
CA PRO A 143 -19.02 0.60 -41.80
C PRO A 143 -20.19 0.43 -40.83
N SER A 144 -20.04 -0.47 -39.86
CA SER A 144 -20.89 -0.46 -38.68
C SER A 144 -20.40 0.68 -37.78
N GLU A 145 -21.21 1.73 -37.71
CA GLU A 145 -21.06 2.82 -36.75
C GLU A 145 -21.20 2.28 -35.32
N THR A 146 -20.09 2.01 -34.63
CA THR A 146 -19.98 2.12 -33.16
C THR A 146 -18.51 2.04 -32.69
N SER A 147 -17.67 2.90 -33.24
CA SER A 147 -16.30 3.13 -32.77
C SER A 147 -16.26 4.06 -31.53
N VAL A 148 -16.95 3.70 -30.44
CA VAL A 148 -16.77 4.35 -29.11
C VAL A 148 -17.07 3.37 -27.96
N ASP A 149 -16.57 2.13 -28.00
CA ASP A 149 -16.74 1.22 -26.86
C ASP A 149 -15.51 1.23 -25.96
N GLY A 150 -15.62 1.96 -24.84
CA GLY A 150 -14.63 1.90 -23.77
C GLY A 150 -14.45 0.47 -23.25
N LEU A 151 -13.22 0.12 -22.88
CA LEU A 151 -12.88 -1.17 -22.27
C LEU A 151 -13.91 -1.52 -21.18
N ALA A 152 -14.59 -2.65 -21.30
CA ALA A 152 -15.65 -3.07 -20.37
C ALA A 152 -15.37 -4.47 -19.81
N TYR A 153 -15.83 -4.73 -18.60
CA TYR A 153 -15.81 -6.08 -18.05
C TYR A 153 -17.03 -6.87 -18.54
N GLN A 154 -16.82 -8.13 -18.90
CA GLN A 154 -17.90 -9.08 -19.14
C GLN A 154 -18.27 -9.74 -17.81
N GLY A 155 -19.53 -9.58 -17.41
CA GLY A 155 -19.98 -9.96 -16.07
C GLY A 155 -19.45 -9.00 -15.00
N MET A 156 -20.19 -8.90 -13.90
CA MET A 156 -19.85 -7.93 -12.86
C MET A 156 -18.50 -8.27 -12.23
N PRO A 157 -17.58 -7.30 -12.04
CA PRO A 157 -16.29 -7.55 -11.40
C PRO A 157 -16.41 -7.97 -9.93
N VAL A 158 -15.54 -8.87 -9.49
CA VAL A 158 -15.59 -9.41 -8.11
C VAL A 158 -15.33 -8.36 -7.05
N PHE A 159 -14.53 -7.34 -7.34
CA PHE A 159 -14.18 -6.28 -6.38
C PHE A 159 -15.39 -5.48 -5.86
N TRP A 160 -16.52 -5.52 -6.56
CA TRP A 160 -17.75 -4.87 -6.10
C TRP A 160 -18.31 -5.45 -4.80
N SER A 161 -17.90 -6.66 -4.41
CA SER A 161 -18.26 -7.23 -3.11
C SER A 161 -17.92 -6.30 -1.95
N LEU A 162 -16.73 -5.66 -1.96
CA LEU A 162 -16.31 -4.72 -0.93
C LEU A 162 -17.16 -3.45 -0.90
N PHE A 163 -17.56 -2.95 -2.07
CA PHE A 163 -18.41 -1.77 -2.19
C PHE A 163 -19.87 -2.03 -1.84
N ILE A 164 -20.32 -3.29 -1.88
CA ILE A 164 -21.65 -3.70 -1.41
C ILE A 164 -21.62 -3.92 0.10
N ILE A 165 -20.63 -4.66 0.60
CA ILE A 165 -20.58 -5.14 1.99
C ILE A 165 -20.23 -4.00 2.95
N ALA A 166 -19.15 -3.25 2.66
CA ALA A 166 -18.61 -2.30 3.64
C ALA A 166 -19.59 -1.18 4.02
N PRO A 167 -20.30 -0.53 3.08
CA PRO A 167 -21.28 0.51 3.44
C PRO A 167 -22.47 -0.03 4.27
N LEU A 168 -22.96 -1.23 3.96
CA LEU A 168 -24.09 -1.82 4.69
C LEU A 168 -23.72 -2.21 6.12
N LEU A 169 -22.50 -2.73 6.32
CA LEU A 169 -21.96 -2.98 7.66
C LEU A 169 -21.76 -1.68 8.43
N TRP A 170 -21.27 -0.63 7.76
CA TRP A 170 -21.07 0.66 8.41
C TRP A 170 -22.36 1.33 8.86
N LEU A 171 -23.38 1.34 8.00
CA LEU A 171 -24.71 1.84 8.35
C LEU A 171 -25.31 1.07 9.52
N ASN A 172 -25.03 -0.24 9.63
CA ASN A 172 -25.41 -1.00 10.81
C ASN A 172 -24.62 -0.57 12.05
N THR A 173 -23.31 -0.37 11.96
CA THR A 173 -22.49 0.07 13.12
C THR A 173 -22.85 1.46 13.60
N LEU A 174 -23.32 2.34 12.71
CA LEU A 174 -23.83 3.66 13.08
C LEU A 174 -25.25 3.62 13.70
N GLY A 175 -25.87 2.43 13.78
CA GLY A 175 -27.24 2.27 14.28
C GLY A 175 -28.34 2.75 13.31
N VAL A 176 -27.98 3.12 12.08
CA VAL A 176 -28.94 3.59 11.05
C VAL A 176 -29.80 2.45 10.54
N LEU A 177 -29.21 1.26 10.35
CA LEU A 177 -29.91 0.05 9.89
C LEU A 177 -29.94 -1.04 10.97
N PRO A 178 -31.12 -1.57 11.33
CA PRO A 178 -31.23 -2.74 12.21
C PRO A 178 -30.54 -3.97 11.62
N THR A 179 -29.95 -4.82 12.47
CA THR A 179 -29.17 -6.00 12.03
C THR A 179 -29.94 -6.93 11.09
N ILE A 180 -31.22 -7.17 11.34
CA ILE A 180 -32.06 -8.03 10.49
C ILE A 180 -32.25 -7.37 9.11
N ALA A 181 -32.51 -6.07 9.07
CA ALA A 181 -32.67 -5.34 7.81
C ALA A 181 -31.35 -5.36 7.01
N THR A 182 -30.21 -5.16 7.67
CA THR A 182 -28.89 -5.28 7.04
C THR A 182 -28.64 -6.69 6.48
N LYS A 183 -29.01 -7.75 7.22
CA LYS A 183 -28.91 -9.14 6.72
C LYS A 183 -29.77 -9.37 5.47
N VAL A 184 -31.01 -8.90 5.47
CA VAL A 184 -31.91 -9.02 4.30
C VAL A 184 -31.35 -8.27 3.09
N LEU A 185 -30.93 -7.02 3.28
CA LEU A 185 -30.35 -6.21 2.21
C LEU A 185 -29.08 -6.86 1.65
N LEU A 186 -28.17 -7.32 2.51
CA LEU A 186 -26.97 -8.05 2.09
C LEU A 186 -27.35 -9.33 1.33
N ALA A 187 -28.30 -10.12 1.81
CA ALA A 187 -28.72 -11.33 1.12
C ALA A 187 -29.23 -11.05 -0.29
N VAL A 188 -30.14 -10.08 -0.44
CA VAL A 188 -30.69 -9.69 -1.75
C VAL A 188 -29.58 -9.13 -2.65
N SER A 189 -28.79 -8.18 -2.16
CA SER A 189 -27.72 -7.55 -2.93
C SER A 189 -26.67 -8.57 -3.38
N LEU A 190 -26.25 -9.49 -2.51
CA LEU A 190 -25.26 -10.52 -2.85
C LEU A 190 -25.81 -11.57 -3.80
N THR A 191 -27.08 -11.94 -3.70
CA THR A 191 -27.71 -12.84 -4.68
C THR A 191 -27.82 -12.19 -6.06
N VAL A 192 -28.25 -10.92 -6.12
CA VAL A 192 -28.28 -10.16 -7.39
C VAL A 192 -26.88 -10.01 -7.96
N PHE A 193 -25.91 -9.62 -7.12
CA PHE A 193 -24.50 -9.52 -7.50
C PHE A 193 -23.97 -10.84 -8.09
N SER A 194 -24.27 -11.97 -7.44
CA SER A 194 -23.89 -13.31 -7.91
C SER A 194 -24.44 -13.60 -9.31
N TYR A 195 -25.72 -13.31 -9.54
CA TYR A 195 -26.34 -13.45 -10.86
C TYR A 195 -25.68 -12.55 -11.91
N LEU A 196 -25.36 -11.30 -11.56
CA LEU A 196 -24.73 -10.35 -12.46
C LEU A 196 -23.28 -10.74 -12.82
N MET A 197 -22.56 -11.49 -11.97
CA MET A 197 -21.23 -12.01 -12.30
C MET A 197 -21.25 -13.02 -13.45
N VAL A 198 -22.28 -13.86 -13.54
CA VAL A 198 -22.40 -14.90 -14.59
C VAL A 198 -23.22 -14.45 -15.80
N ARG A 199 -23.90 -13.31 -15.72
CA ARG A 199 -24.63 -12.74 -16.85
C ARG A 199 -23.66 -12.15 -17.87
N LYS A 200 -23.86 -12.46 -19.16
CA LYS A 200 -23.18 -11.79 -20.28
C LYS A 200 -23.70 -10.35 -20.44
N ALA A 201 -23.25 -9.46 -19.56
CA ALA A 201 -23.53 -8.03 -19.59
C ALA A 201 -22.22 -7.25 -19.47
N ARG A 202 -22.23 -6.03 -20.01
CA ARG A 202 -21.11 -5.10 -19.95
C ARG A 202 -21.17 -4.28 -18.67
N PHE A 203 -20.07 -4.26 -17.94
CA PHE A 203 -19.93 -3.49 -16.71
C PHE A 203 -18.81 -2.47 -16.80
N PHE A 204 -19.00 -1.38 -16.05
CA PHE A 204 -18.07 -0.28 -15.97
C PHE A 204 -16.68 -0.74 -15.52
N LYS A 205 -15.66 -0.21 -16.20
CA LYS A 205 -14.25 -0.40 -15.87
C LYS A 205 -13.63 0.96 -15.60
N PHE A 206 -12.88 1.06 -14.51
CA PHE A 206 -12.15 2.27 -14.19
C PHE A 206 -11.04 2.51 -15.22
N SER A 207 -11.04 3.70 -15.82
CA SER A 207 -10.01 4.15 -16.75
C SER A 207 -8.92 4.98 -16.07
N SER A 208 -9.23 5.61 -14.93
CA SER A 208 -8.34 6.54 -14.23
C SER A 208 -7.73 5.94 -12.96
N LEU A 209 -6.40 5.84 -12.92
CA LEU A 209 -5.65 5.44 -11.72
C LEU A 209 -6.02 6.30 -10.51
N ARG A 210 -6.21 7.60 -10.73
CA ARG A 210 -6.53 8.54 -9.65
C ARG A 210 -7.86 8.21 -9.00
N GLN A 211 -8.86 7.79 -9.78
CA GLN A 211 -10.16 7.39 -9.25
C GLN A 211 -10.04 6.11 -8.41
N ILE A 212 -9.31 5.12 -8.92
CA ILE A 212 -9.13 3.85 -8.19
C ILE A 212 -8.39 4.11 -6.88
N LEU A 213 -7.25 4.82 -6.93
CA LEU A 213 -6.49 5.15 -5.72
C LEU A 213 -7.30 5.97 -4.72
N ALA A 214 -8.08 6.96 -5.19
CA ALA A 214 -8.93 7.75 -4.31
C ALA A 214 -9.99 6.89 -3.63
N LEU A 215 -10.58 5.94 -4.36
CA LEU A 215 -11.61 5.05 -3.83
C LEU A 215 -11.03 4.03 -2.84
N THR A 216 -9.90 3.42 -3.18
CA THR A 216 -9.30 2.35 -2.37
C THR A 216 -8.58 2.90 -1.13
N LEU A 217 -7.75 3.95 -1.30
CA LEU A 217 -7.10 4.61 -0.16
C LEU A 217 -8.10 5.41 0.68
N GLY A 218 -9.10 6.02 0.05
CA GLY A 218 -10.20 6.68 0.76
C GLY A 218 -10.99 5.70 1.61
N GLY A 219 -11.30 4.51 1.08
CA GLY A 219 -11.91 3.44 1.87
C GLY A 219 -11.00 2.96 3.00
N PHE A 220 -9.71 2.72 2.75
CA PHE A 220 -8.74 2.38 3.82
C PHE A 220 -8.78 3.41 4.96
N LEU A 221 -8.71 4.70 4.65
CA LEU A 221 -8.77 5.76 5.64
C LEU A 221 -10.11 5.80 6.37
N LEU A 222 -11.23 5.73 5.65
CA LEU A 222 -12.57 5.77 6.22
C LEU A 222 -12.78 4.63 7.22
N TRP A 223 -12.47 3.38 6.83
CA TRP A 223 -12.67 2.20 7.67
C TRP A 223 -11.71 2.18 8.86
N THR A 224 -10.47 2.62 8.65
CA THR A 224 -9.47 2.65 9.71
C THR A 224 -9.77 3.73 10.76
N LEU A 225 -10.17 4.93 10.34
CA LEU A 225 -10.53 6.03 11.25
C LEU A 225 -11.89 5.81 11.94
N GLY A 226 -12.78 5.05 11.31
CA GLY A 226 -14.05 4.60 11.89
C GLY A 226 -13.91 3.43 12.86
N SER A 227 -12.75 2.75 12.91
CA SER A 227 -12.50 1.66 13.85
C SER A 227 -12.28 2.19 15.26
N GLU A 228 -13.08 1.71 16.21
CA GLU A 228 -12.88 1.99 17.64
C GLU A 228 -11.71 1.20 18.22
N ASN A 229 -11.47 -0.01 17.70
CA ASN A 229 -10.40 -0.88 18.16
C ASN A 229 -9.03 -0.42 17.63
N ASP A 230 -7.99 -0.61 18.44
CA ASP A 230 -6.58 -0.45 18.06
C ASP A 230 -6.06 -1.64 17.24
N GLY A 231 -6.75 -1.91 16.13
CA GLY A 231 -6.41 -2.99 15.20
C GLY A 231 -5.20 -2.67 14.33
N LEU A 232 -4.73 -3.68 13.59
CA LEU A 232 -3.54 -3.59 12.74
C LEU A 232 -3.63 -2.48 11.67
N ALA A 233 -4.82 -2.21 11.13
CA ALA A 233 -5.01 -1.12 10.17
C ALA A 233 -4.68 0.25 10.77
N LYS A 234 -5.13 0.50 12.00
CA LYS A 234 -4.91 1.75 12.73
C LYS A 234 -3.46 1.89 13.14
N ALA A 235 -2.83 0.78 13.55
CA ALA A 235 -1.40 0.76 13.84
C ALA A 235 -0.55 1.14 12.60
N LEU A 236 -0.89 0.57 11.42
CA LEU A 236 -0.24 0.90 10.16
C LEU A 236 -0.45 2.37 9.75
N LEU A 237 -1.68 2.88 9.86
CA LEU A 237 -1.98 4.29 9.56
C LEU A 237 -1.22 5.24 10.48
N THR A 238 -1.18 4.92 11.78
CA THR A 238 -0.45 5.70 12.78
C THR A 238 1.05 5.69 12.48
N ALA A 239 1.62 4.54 12.09
CA ALA A 239 3.02 4.44 11.71
C ALA A 239 3.37 5.39 10.54
N PHE A 240 2.55 5.46 9.49
CA PHE A 240 2.75 6.42 8.39
C PHE A 240 2.57 7.87 8.85
N TYR A 241 1.60 8.15 9.72
CA TYR A 241 1.37 9.48 10.27
C TYR A 241 2.59 10.00 11.04
N LEU A 242 3.19 9.15 11.89
CA LEU A 242 4.39 9.47 12.67
C LEU A 242 5.64 9.72 11.82
N GLN A 243 5.68 9.23 10.57
CA GLN A 243 6.81 9.45 9.66
C GLN A 243 6.82 10.85 9.04
N ILE A 244 5.66 11.52 8.96
CA ILE A 244 5.51 12.80 8.24
C ILE A 244 6.54 13.85 8.71
N PRO A 245 6.72 14.12 10.02
CA PRO A 245 7.70 15.11 10.48
C PRO A 245 9.13 14.76 10.08
N VAL A 246 9.50 13.48 10.18
CA VAL A 246 10.86 12.98 9.89
C VAL A 246 11.15 13.08 8.40
N VAL A 247 10.18 12.75 7.55
CA VAL A 247 10.29 12.91 6.10
C VAL A 247 10.53 14.37 5.73
N ILE A 248 9.73 15.29 6.28
CA ILE A 248 9.88 16.72 6.03
C ILE A 248 11.24 17.22 6.52
N GLY A 249 11.62 16.88 7.76
CA GLY A 249 12.91 17.27 8.34
C GLY A 249 14.09 16.75 7.54
N GLY A 250 14.04 15.50 7.07
CA GLY A 250 15.06 14.89 6.22
C GLY A 250 15.19 15.56 4.86
N VAL A 251 14.07 15.88 4.20
CA VAL A 251 14.06 16.59 2.91
C VAL A 251 14.64 18.00 3.07
N LEU A 252 14.20 18.76 4.07
CA LEU A 252 14.69 20.11 4.32
C LEU A 252 16.18 20.11 4.71
N HIS A 253 16.63 19.12 5.48
CA HIS A 253 18.04 18.95 5.79
C HIS A 253 18.88 18.70 4.53
N MET A 254 18.38 17.93 3.56
CA MET A 254 19.08 17.75 2.28
C MET A 254 19.25 19.07 1.52
N VAL A 255 18.27 19.99 1.59
CA VAL A 255 18.41 21.35 1.03
C VAL A 255 19.51 22.14 1.74
N VAL A 256 19.59 22.05 3.07
CA VAL A 256 20.65 22.69 3.88
C VAL A 256 22.03 22.17 3.47
N VAL A 257 22.17 20.86 3.28
CA VAL A 257 23.42 20.24 2.85
C VAL A 257 23.76 20.61 1.40
N SER A 258 22.79 20.55 0.48
CA SER A 258 23.04 20.80 -0.95
C SER A 258 23.38 22.25 -1.27
N ARG A 259 22.91 23.19 -0.44
CA ARG A 259 23.22 24.63 -0.57
C ARG A 259 24.28 25.13 0.41
N ASP A 260 24.91 24.21 1.13
CA ASP A 260 25.91 24.46 2.18
C ASP A 260 25.53 25.56 3.19
N TYR A 261 24.26 25.53 3.64
CA TYR A 261 23.85 26.38 4.74
C TYR A 261 24.47 25.90 6.06
N LEU A 262 24.75 26.85 6.96
CA LEU A 262 25.37 26.63 8.28
C LEU A 262 26.72 25.86 8.22
N PRO A 263 27.72 26.30 7.43
CA PRO A 263 28.98 25.57 7.25
C PRO A 263 29.79 25.44 8.54
N GLY A 264 29.64 26.37 9.48
CA GLY A 264 30.31 26.32 10.79
C GLY A 264 29.97 25.07 11.61
N LEU A 265 28.81 24.45 11.37
CA LEU A 265 28.38 23.22 12.02
C LEU A 265 28.76 21.96 11.23
N ALA A 266 29.31 22.06 10.02
CA ALA A 266 29.74 20.92 9.21
C ALA A 266 31.00 20.22 9.75
N LYS A 267 31.26 20.34 11.05
CA LYS A 267 32.36 19.68 11.75
C LYS A 267 31.95 18.25 12.10
N PRO A 268 32.81 17.25 11.80
CA PRO A 268 32.53 15.87 12.15
C PRO A 268 32.52 15.68 13.66
N ILE A 269 31.59 14.87 14.16
CA ILE A 269 31.44 14.58 15.58
C ILE A 269 32.61 13.73 16.05
N TRP A 270 32.87 12.64 15.33
CA TRP A 270 34.00 11.76 15.58
C TRP A 270 34.46 11.07 14.30
N LYS A 271 35.55 11.58 13.71
CA LYS A 271 36.05 11.11 12.40
C LYS A 271 36.38 9.62 12.39
N THR A 272 37.08 9.12 13.41
CA THR A 272 37.51 7.71 13.46
C THR A 272 36.37 6.74 13.78
N ALA A 273 35.44 7.13 14.67
CA ALA A 273 34.33 6.25 15.07
C ALA A 273 33.16 6.26 14.08
N PHE A 274 32.81 7.42 13.49
CA PHE A 274 31.58 7.56 12.68
C PHE A 274 31.83 8.04 11.24
N GLY A 275 33.06 8.45 10.92
CA GLY A 275 33.41 9.02 9.61
C GLY A 275 33.19 10.54 9.53
N ALA A 276 33.67 11.15 8.45
CA ALA A 276 33.64 12.60 8.26
C ALA A 276 32.24 13.18 8.00
N ASN A 277 31.32 12.35 7.49
CA ASN A 277 29.98 12.79 7.06
C ASN A 277 28.98 12.94 8.23
N LYS A 278 29.28 12.39 9.41
CA LYS A 278 28.46 12.55 10.61
C LYS A 278 28.88 13.82 11.35
N THR A 279 28.15 14.90 11.08
CA THR A 279 28.50 16.25 11.52
C THR A 279 27.55 16.80 12.58
N TRP A 280 28.01 17.77 13.35
CA TRP A 280 27.18 18.53 14.30
C TRP A 280 26.02 19.25 13.60
N ARG A 281 26.18 19.63 12.33
CA ARG A 281 25.12 20.18 11.48
C ARG A 281 23.93 19.23 11.44
N GLY A 282 24.13 17.95 11.16
CA GLY A 282 23.04 16.97 11.18
C GLY A 282 22.39 16.87 12.55
N PHE A 283 23.19 16.79 13.62
CA PHE A 283 22.70 16.62 14.99
C PHE A 283 21.90 17.81 15.55
N VAL A 284 22.10 19.01 15.02
CA VAL A 284 21.35 20.21 15.43
C VAL A 284 20.21 20.49 14.45
N VAL A 285 20.50 20.44 13.15
CA VAL A 285 19.57 20.87 12.10
C VAL A 285 18.47 19.85 11.85
N VAL A 286 18.75 18.54 11.90
CA VAL A 286 17.71 17.52 11.67
C VAL A 286 16.61 17.59 12.74
N PRO A 287 16.91 17.55 14.06
CA PRO A 287 15.88 17.73 15.08
C PRO A 287 15.09 19.04 14.95
N ALA A 288 15.77 20.16 14.67
CA ALA A 288 15.10 21.45 14.52
C ALA A 288 14.14 21.49 13.31
N LEU A 289 14.57 20.94 12.17
CA LEU A 289 13.73 20.90 10.96
C LEU A 289 12.62 19.87 11.08
N THR A 290 12.83 18.73 11.76
CA THR A 290 11.78 17.76 12.06
C THR A 290 10.74 18.34 13.02
N ALA A 291 11.17 19.10 14.04
CA ALA A 291 10.27 19.85 14.92
C ALA A 291 9.41 20.85 14.13
N ALA A 292 10.02 21.67 13.28
CA ALA A 292 9.29 22.58 12.41
C ALA A 292 8.37 21.84 11.43
N GLY A 293 8.82 20.72 10.87
CA GLY A 293 8.04 19.88 9.97
C GLY A 293 6.81 19.27 10.64
N ALA A 294 6.86 19.01 11.96
CA ALA A 294 5.70 18.53 12.71
C ALA A 294 4.54 19.54 12.73
N LEU A 295 4.80 20.85 12.56
CA LEU A 295 3.74 21.86 12.50
C LEU A 295 2.81 21.68 11.29
N VAL A 296 3.25 20.98 10.24
CA VAL A 296 2.38 20.62 9.10
C VAL A 296 1.21 19.74 9.55
N LEU A 297 1.34 19.05 10.69
CA LEU A 297 0.28 18.21 11.25
C LEU A 297 -0.82 19.01 11.96
N LEU A 298 -0.63 20.31 12.27
CA LEU A 298 -1.60 21.11 13.03
C LEU A 298 -3.06 21.01 12.54
N PRO A 299 -3.37 21.08 11.23
CA PRO A 299 -4.74 20.93 10.76
C PRO A 299 -5.33 19.54 11.04
N PHE A 300 -4.49 18.50 10.98
CA PHE A 300 -4.88 17.12 11.26
C PHE A 300 -5.03 16.87 12.75
N GLU A 301 -4.16 17.42 13.59
CA GLU A 301 -4.30 17.39 15.05
C GLU A 301 -5.61 18.02 15.50
N TRP A 302 -5.98 19.15 14.90
CA TRP A 302 -7.26 19.80 15.17
C TRP A 302 -8.45 18.92 14.76
N LEU A 303 -8.36 18.24 13.61
CA LEU A 303 -9.41 17.36 13.12
C LEU A 303 -9.53 16.05 13.91
N LEU A 304 -8.41 15.48 14.34
CA LEU A 304 -8.34 14.20 15.07
C LEU A 304 -8.64 14.36 16.56
N GLY A 305 -8.32 15.53 17.14
CA GLY A 305 -8.49 15.81 18.56
C GLY A 305 -7.80 14.75 19.42
N ASP A 306 -8.54 14.20 20.39
CA ASP A 306 -8.04 13.18 21.33
C ASP A 306 -7.69 11.84 20.66
N ARG A 307 -8.09 11.62 19.41
CA ARG A 307 -7.72 10.42 18.63
C ARG A 307 -6.32 10.53 18.03
N SER A 308 -5.68 11.69 18.09
CA SER A 308 -4.35 11.89 17.56
C SER A 308 -3.29 11.13 18.38
N PRO A 309 -2.28 10.52 17.73
CA PRO A 309 -1.12 9.95 18.44
C PRO A 309 -0.26 11.01 19.15
N PHE A 310 -0.44 12.30 18.85
CA PHE A 310 0.24 13.40 19.56
C PHE A 310 -0.69 14.13 20.54
N ALA A 311 -1.90 13.64 20.79
CA ALA A 311 -2.84 14.25 21.73
C ALA A 311 -2.18 14.40 23.12
N GLY A 312 -2.20 15.61 23.66
CA GLY A 312 -1.57 15.94 24.95
C GLY A 312 -0.05 16.20 24.89
N TYR A 313 0.59 16.11 23.72
CA TYR A 313 2.01 16.35 23.54
C TYR A 313 2.30 17.60 22.69
N SER A 314 3.44 18.25 22.95
CA SER A 314 3.92 19.33 22.08
C SER A 314 4.45 18.76 20.77
N LEU A 315 3.87 19.15 19.63
CA LEU A 315 4.32 18.74 18.29
C LEU A 315 5.78 19.10 18.02
N LEU A 316 6.21 20.29 18.45
CA LEU A 316 7.60 20.72 18.28
C LEU A 316 8.56 19.80 19.03
N LEU A 317 8.22 19.47 20.28
CA LEU A 317 9.03 18.57 21.08
C LEU A 317 9.01 17.15 20.52
N ALA A 318 7.85 16.66 20.09
CA ALA A 318 7.71 15.35 19.47
C ALA A 318 8.57 15.24 18.19
N GLY A 319 8.52 16.26 17.32
CA GLY A 319 9.35 16.31 16.12
C GLY A 319 10.84 16.43 16.45
N ALA A 320 11.23 17.21 17.46
CA ALA A 320 12.63 17.29 17.89
C ALA A 320 13.14 15.93 18.39
N ILE A 321 12.34 15.23 19.20
CA ILE A 321 12.64 13.88 19.71
C ILE A 321 12.77 12.88 18.56
N ALA A 322 11.87 12.94 17.58
CA ALA A 322 11.94 12.10 16.40
C ALA A 322 13.22 12.34 15.58
N GLY A 323 13.57 13.60 15.34
CA GLY A 323 14.80 13.95 14.62
C GLY A 323 16.06 13.56 15.38
N LEU A 324 16.05 13.65 16.72
CA LEU A 324 17.13 13.14 17.56
C LEU A 324 17.23 11.61 17.48
N GLY A 325 16.09 10.91 17.58
CA GLY A 325 16.01 9.46 17.42
C GLY A 325 16.56 8.99 16.08
N TYR A 326 16.23 9.71 15.00
CA TYR A 326 16.79 9.47 13.66
C TYR A 326 18.33 9.58 13.67
N MET A 327 18.87 10.69 14.19
CA MET A 327 20.32 10.92 14.19
C MET A 327 21.08 9.92 15.08
N LEU A 328 20.51 9.56 16.23
CA LEU A 328 21.08 8.55 17.13
C LEU A 328 21.00 7.15 16.52
N GLY A 329 19.90 6.81 15.84
CA GLY A 329 19.73 5.55 15.13
C GLY A 329 20.77 5.32 14.03
N GLU A 330 21.25 6.37 13.37
CA GLU A 330 22.30 6.25 12.34
C GLU A 330 23.72 5.97 12.89
N LEU A 331 23.99 6.24 14.17
CA LEU A 331 25.35 6.14 14.73
C LEU A 331 25.86 4.69 14.87
N PRO A 332 25.09 3.73 15.43
CA PRO A 332 25.56 2.35 15.58
C PRO A 332 26.05 1.73 14.27
N ASN A 333 25.31 1.93 13.19
CA ASN A 333 25.70 1.44 11.88
C ASN A 333 26.96 2.11 11.34
N SER A 334 27.09 3.43 11.52
CA SER A 334 28.30 4.15 11.15
C SER A 334 29.53 3.57 11.85
N LEU A 335 29.41 3.21 13.14
CA LEU A 335 30.46 2.57 13.93
C LEU A 335 30.81 1.17 13.42
N VAL A 336 29.80 0.33 13.13
CA VAL A 336 30.01 -1.02 12.58
C VAL A 336 30.74 -0.95 11.25
N LYS A 337 30.34 -0.04 10.36
CA LYS A 337 31.02 0.18 9.07
C LYS A 337 32.48 0.58 9.23
N ARG A 338 32.82 1.44 10.20
CA ARG A 338 34.22 1.81 10.48
C ARG A 338 35.04 0.62 10.96
N ARG A 339 34.48 -0.23 11.84
CA ARG A 339 35.15 -1.44 12.32
C ARG A 339 35.37 -2.48 11.22
N MET A 340 34.51 -2.49 10.20
CA MET A 340 34.67 -3.33 9.00
C MET A 340 35.61 -2.72 7.94
N GLY A 341 36.23 -1.56 8.21
CA GLY A 341 37.16 -0.92 7.28
C GLY A 341 36.50 -0.21 6.08
N ILE A 342 35.18 -0.01 6.10
CA ILE A 342 34.44 0.65 5.00
C ILE A 342 34.61 2.17 5.10
N GLY A 343 34.98 2.85 4.01
CA GLY A 343 35.14 4.31 3.93
C GLY A 343 33.82 5.10 4.03
N ALA A 344 33.91 6.40 4.30
CA ALA A 344 32.72 7.22 4.60
C ALA A 344 31.98 7.55 3.30
N GLY A 345 30.78 6.98 3.12
CA GLY A 345 30.04 7.08 1.85
C GLY A 345 30.39 5.98 0.85
N GLU A 346 31.27 5.03 1.20
CA GLU A 346 31.53 3.85 0.39
C GLU A 346 30.45 2.78 0.62
N LEU A 347 30.04 2.14 -0.49
CA LEU A 347 29.19 0.96 -0.46
C LEU A 347 30.06 -0.26 -0.77
N PRO A 348 29.91 -1.37 -0.03
CA PRO A 348 30.68 -2.58 -0.30
C PRO A 348 30.34 -3.14 -1.69
N GLU A 349 31.34 -3.70 -2.39
CA GLU A 349 31.16 -4.28 -3.73
C GLU A 349 30.23 -5.50 -3.71
N GLN A 350 30.21 -6.26 -2.61
CA GLN A 350 29.31 -7.38 -2.38
C GLN A 350 28.29 -7.03 -1.29
N GLY A 351 27.02 -7.39 -1.48
CA GLY A 351 25.96 -7.13 -0.47
C GLY A 351 25.44 -5.69 -0.41
N LYS A 352 25.63 -4.89 -1.47
CA LYS A 352 25.15 -3.49 -1.58
C LYS A 352 23.67 -3.33 -1.21
N VAL A 353 22.81 -4.22 -1.68
CA VAL A 353 21.35 -4.16 -1.41
C VAL A 353 21.05 -4.38 0.07
N ILE A 354 21.68 -5.38 0.70
CA ILE A 354 21.50 -5.69 2.12
C ILE A 354 21.99 -4.52 2.97
N THR A 355 23.14 -3.95 2.62
CA THR A 355 23.72 -2.79 3.32
C THR A 355 22.80 -1.57 3.21
N ILE A 356 22.24 -1.28 2.03
CA ILE A 356 21.29 -0.17 1.85
C ILE A 356 19.99 -0.38 2.64
N ALA A 357 19.53 -1.64 2.76
CA ALA A 357 18.35 -1.98 3.55
C ALA A 357 18.61 -1.79 5.04
N VAL A 358 19.74 -2.30 5.56
CA VAL A 358 20.16 -2.12 6.96
C VAL A 358 20.28 -0.63 7.29
N ASP A 359 20.93 0.16 6.42
CA ASP A 359 21.08 1.61 6.61
C ASP A 359 19.76 2.36 6.84
N GLN A 360 18.68 1.92 6.20
CA GLN A 360 17.37 2.54 6.33
C GLN A 360 16.63 2.06 7.59
N LEU A 361 16.89 0.83 8.03
CA LEU A 361 16.27 0.25 9.22
C LEU A 361 16.82 0.86 10.51
N ASP A 362 18.11 1.20 10.59
CA ASP A 362 18.70 1.72 11.84
C ASP A 362 18.07 3.05 12.27
N SER A 363 17.87 3.94 11.29
CA SER A 363 17.21 5.23 11.51
C SER A 363 15.74 5.02 11.90
N ALA A 364 15.08 4.04 11.28
CA ALA A 364 13.69 3.71 11.59
C ALA A 364 13.54 3.21 13.03
N ILE A 365 14.44 2.32 13.46
CA ILE A 365 14.49 1.79 14.84
C ILE A 365 14.76 2.92 15.83
N GLY A 366 15.70 3.82 15.52
CA GLY A 366 16.01 4.97 16.37
C GLY A 366 14.82 5.89 16.60
N VAL A 367 14.05 6.21 15.54
CA VAL A 367 12.84 7.02 15.67
C VAL A 367 11.73 6.27 16.41
N ALA A 368 11.50 4.99 16.05
CA ALA A 368 10.47 4.18 16.69
C ALA A 368 10.71 4.07 18.20
N ALA A 369 11.95 3.82 18.63
CA ALA A 369 12.31 3.79 20.04
C ALA A 369 12.09 5.15 20.73
N ALA A 370 12.46 6.26 20.08
CA ALA A 370 12.26 7.60 20.62
C ALA A 370 10.77 7.92 20.83
N TYR A 371 9.92 7.58 19.86
CA TYR A 371 8.46 7.74 20.01
C TYR A 371 7.86 6.75 21.01
N SER A 372 8.34 5.51 21.10
CA SER A 372 7.88 4.56 22.13
C SER A 372 8.16 5.06 23.54
N ILE A 373 9.31 5.69 23.77
CA ILE A 373 9.65 6.27 25.08
C ILE A 373 8.83 7.53 25.37
N TYR A 374 8.67 8.42 24.39
CA TYR A 374 8.05 9.73 24.62
C TYR A 374 6.52 9.72 24.54
N LEU A 375 5.97 9.11 23.49
CA LEU A 375 4.52 9.05 23.22
C LEU A 375 3.87 7.79 23.78
N GLY A 376 4.64 6.78 24.18
CA GLY A 376 4.08 5.50 24.65
C GLY A 376 3.39 4.68 23.54
N ILE A 377 3.82 4.81 22.29
CA ILE A 377 3.22 4.06 21.17
C ILE A 377 3.34 2.54 21.37
N SER A 378 2.33 1.80 20.89
CA SER A 378 2.30 0.33 20.99
C SER A 378 3.41 -0.33 20.18
N SER A 379 3.71 -1.59 20.52
CA SER A 379 4.66 -2.42 19.78
C SER A 379 4.28 -2.60 18.32
N ASP A 380 2.98 -2.65 18.01
CA ASP A 380 2.49 -2.84 16.65
C ASP A 380 2.75 -1.59 15.80
N VAL A 381 2.51 -0.39 16.37
CA VAL A 381 2.84 0.87 15.70
C VAL A 381 4.35 0.98 15.46
N ALA A 382 5.17 0.64 16.46
CA ALA A 382 6.63 0.67 16.33
C ALA A 382 7.13 -0.32 15.26
N LEU A 383 6.58 -1.53 15.22
CA LEU A 383 6.93 -2.54 14.22
C LEU A 383 6.53 -2.08 12.80
N TRP A 384 5.30 -1.59 12.63
CA TRP A 384 4.85 -1.05 11.36
C TRP A 384 5.66 0.16 10.91
N TYR A 385 6.08 1.02 11.85
CA TYR A 385 6.97 2.14 11.56
C TYR A 385 8.29 1.62 10.98
N ILE A 386 8.94 0.66 11.64
CA ILE A 386 10.22 0.10 11.19
C ILE A 386 10.09 -0.58 9.82
N ILE A 387 9.02 -1.35 9.59
CA ILE A 387 8.79 -2.08 8.33
C ILE A 387 8.48 -1.12 7.18
N SER A 388 7.68 -0.08 7.41
CA SER A 388 7.24 0.84 6.36
C SER A 388 8.23 1.97 6.07
N PHE A 389 9.10 2.33 7.02
CA PHE A 389 10.05 3.44 6.86
C PHE A 389 10.98 3.29 5.63
N PRO A 390 11.58 2.11 5.33
CA PRO A 390 12.39 1.95 4.11
C PRO A 390 11.62 2.25 2.83
N LEU A 391 10.33 1.88 2.75
CA LEU A 391 9.49 2.20 1.59
C LEU A 391 9.36 3.71 1.42
N THR A 392 9.01 4.42 2.50
CA THR A 392 8.93 5.89 2.52
C THR A 392 10.27 6.53 2.16
N ALA A 393 11.38 6.02 2.71
CA ALA A 393 12.71 6.53 2.45
C ALA A 393 13.14 6.38 0.98
N LEU A 394 12.79 5.26 0.33
CA LEU A 394 13.05 5.04 -1.10
C LEU A 394 12.27 6.03 -1.98
N ILE A 395 10.99 6.27 -1.67
CA ILE A 395 10.16 7.25 -2.39
C ILE A 395 10.75 8.65 -2.27
N VAL A 396 11.17 9.04 -1.06
CA VAL A 396 11.78 10.34 -0.80
C VAL A 396 13.12 10.48 -1.53
N LYS A 397 13.96 9.44 -1.55
CA LYS A 397 15.25 9.45 -2.27
C LYS A 397 15.06 9.64 -3.77
N ASP A 398 14.10 8.94 -4.38
CA ASP A 398 13.77 9.09 -5.80
C ASP A 398 13.30 10.52 -6.11
N TRP A 399 12.46 11.10 -5.24
CA TRP A 399 12.03 12.50 -5.37
C TRP A 399 13.20 13.49 -5.25
N LEU A 400 14.08 13.32 -4.26
CA LEU A 400 15.26 14.18 -4.08
C LEU A 400 16.21 14.12 -5.28
N HIS A 401 16.39 12.93 -5.88
CA HIS A 401 17.22 12.76 -7.08
C HIS A 401 16.61 13.49 -8.28
N LYS A 402 15.30 13.31 -8.52
CA LYS A 402 14.58 14.00 -9.61
C LYS A 402 14.62 15.53 -9.49
N ASN A 403 14.78 16.06 -8.28
CA ASN A 403 14.89 17.49 -8.01
C ASN A 403 16.35 17.98 -7.88
N ALA A 404 17.34 17.17 -8.29
CA ALA A 404 18.77 17.48 -8.23
C ALA A 404 19.31 17.86 -6.83
N LEU A 405 18.59 17.47 -5.76
CA LEU A 405 19.01 17.65 -4.37
C LEU A 405 19.92 16.50 -3.89
N LYS A 406 20.00 15.40 -4.66
CA LYS A 406 20.85 14.24 -4.37
C LYS A 406 21.42 13.60 -5.63
N GLN A 407 22.71 13.24 -5.59
CA GLN A 407 23.45 12.73 -6.75
C GLN A 407 23.12 11.27 -7.14
N SER A 408 22.59 10.43 -6.23
CA SER A 408 22.19 9.04 -6.54
C SER A 408 20.73 8.76 -6.18
N ALA A 409 20.03 8.06 -7.06
CA ALA A 409 18.65 7.58 -6.91
C ALA A 409 18.52 6.32 -6.01
N VAL A 410 19.60 5.56 -5.83
CA VAL A 410 19.63 4.30 -5.07
C VAL A 410 20.89 4.19 -4.22
#